data_AF-A0AAD6MNI6-F1
#
_entry.id   AF-A0AAD6MNI6-F1
#
_cell.length_a   1.000
_cell.length_b   1.000
_cell.length_c   1.000
_cell.angle_alpha   90.00
_cell.angle_beta   90.00
_cell.angle_gamma   90.00
#
_symmetry.space_group_name_H-M   'P 1'
#
loop_
_entity.id
_entity.type
_entity.pdbx_description
1 polymer ?
#
loop_
_entity_poly.entity_id
_entity_poly.type
_entity_poly.pdbx_seq_one_letter_code
_entity_poly.pdbx_strand_id
1 'polypeptide(L)'
;MGADERGIGYGGDELGYDSSAKPKMHLKGGIGEGVPIILVPSAFQTLIAIYNVKEFLEDGIYIPTDVKVKQMKGPKPECVTVQKKFSTDRNRVMTAYDVRDKPVVAVFVFGKERQFKDWPFKDRVEIFNKIIGFFMRFEDDSVESATIVKQWNVKIISISKNKRHTDRAAALEMRDILEEFMRSHT
;
A
#
# COMPACT_ATOMS: atom_id res chain seq x y z
N MET A 1 33.93 41.99 37.72
CA MET A 1 32.60 41.51 37.32
C MET A 1 32.64 41.30 35.82
N GLY A 2 32.95 40.07 35.39
CA GLY A 2 33.08 39.71 33.98
C GLY A 2 31.85 38.90 33.56
N ALA A 3 31.22 39.32 32.47
CA ALA A 3 30.16 38.58 31.80
C ALA A 3 30.81 37.60 30.82
N ASP A 4 30.43 36.33 30.86
CA ASP A 4 30.84 35.33 29.89
C ASP A 4 29.74 35.02 28.87
N GLU A 5 30.19 34.96 27.62
CA GLU A 5 29.48 34.57 26.41
C GLU A 5 29.18 33.06 26.40
N ARG A 6 28.05 32.67 25.79
CA ARG A 6 28.03 31.70 24.66
C ARG A 6 26.62 31.48 24.11
N GLY A 7 26.45 31.80 22.84
CA GLY A 7 25.27 31.44 22.05
C GLY A 7 25.30 29.97 21.60
N ILE A 8 24.12 29.41 21.35
CA ILE A 8 23.94 28.21 20.52
C ILE A 8 22.69 28.44 19.67
N GLY A 9 22.88 28.50 18.35
CA GLY A 9 21.82 28.64 17.37
C GLY A 9 20.97 27.39 17.22
N TYR A 10 19.67 27.59 16.96
CA TYR A 10 18.73 26.56 16.57
C TYR A 10 18.99 26.19 15.09
N GLY A 11 19.75 25.13 14.86
CA GLY A 11 19.81 24.44 13.58
C GLY A 11 18.67 23.42 13.51
N GLY A 12 17.70 23.64 12.62
CA GLY A 12 16.68 22.65 12.30
C GLY A 12 17.24 21.60 11.35
N ASP A 13 17.27 20.35 11.78
CA ASP A 13 17.63 19.21 10.94
C ASP A 13 16.54 18.95 9.88
N GLU A 14 16.77 19.45 8.67
CA GLU A 14 16.12 18.97 7.46
C GLU A 14 16.58 17.53 7.18
N LEU A 15 15.67 16.56 7.36
CA LEU A 15 15.88 15.18 6.91
C LEU A 15 15.85 15.12 5.38
N GLY A 16 17.05 15.22 4.79
CA GLY A 16 17.30 15.04 3.36
C GLY A 16 16.87 13.65 2.87
N TYR A 17 15.94 13.63 1.91
CA TYR A 17 15.56 12.44 1.17
C TYR A 17 16.63 12.14 0.11
N ASP A 18 17.46 11.13 0.35
CA ASP A 18 18.49 10.68 -0.59
C ASP A 18 17.87 10.36 -1.96
N SER A 19 18.38 11.04 -2.99
CA SER A 19 17.91 10.97 -4.37
C SER A 19 18.79 10.02 -5.18
N SER A 20 18.78 8.72 -4.84
CA SER A 20 19.33 7.71 -5.74
C SER A 20 18.40 7.56 -6.96
N ALA A 21 18.93 7.85 -8.16
CA ALA A 21 18.22 7.81 -9.44
C ALA A 21 17.44 6.49 -9.64
N LYS A 22 16.12 6.58 -9.81
CA LYS A 22 15.24 5.42 -10.03
C LYS A 22 14.97 5.21 -11.53
N PRO A 23 15.01 3.96 -12.03
CA PRO A 23 14.78 3.65 -13.44
C PRO A 23 13.37 4.02 -13.91
N LYS A 24 13.25 4.33 -15.21
CA LYS A 24 12.00 4.75 -15.88
C LYS A 24 11.06 3.55 -16.07
N MET A 25 9.83 3.68 -15.55
CA MET A 25 8.77 2.66 -15.61
C MET A 25 8.27 2.42 -17.04
N HIS A 26 8.16 1.17 -17.46
CA HIS A 26 7.45 0.75 -18.67
C HIS A 26 6.32 -0.22 -18.29
N LEU A 27 5.08 0.27 -18.19
CA LEU A 27 3.90 -0.60 -18.16
C LEU A 27 3.44 -0.85 -19.60
N LYS A 28 3.78 -2.01 -20.19
CA LYS A 28 3.15 -2.47 -21.43
C LYS A 28 1.72 -2.92 -21.13
N GLY A 29 0.76 -2.35 -21.85
CA GLY A 29 -0.67 -2.61 -21.71
C GLY A 29 -1.07 -4.03 -22.10
N GLY A 30 -2.03 -4.56 -21.35
CA GLY A 30 -2.61 -5.90 -21.48
C GLY A 30 -2.55 -6.64 -20.15
N ILE A 31 -3.70 -6.82 -19.49
CA ILE A 31 -3.84 -7.76 -18.37
C ILE A 31 -3.87 -9.17 -19.00
N GLY A 32 -2.71 -9.63 -19.50
CA GLY A 32 -2.54 -10.99 -20.01
C GLY A 32 -2.37 -11.98 -18.86
N GLU A 33 -2.73 -13.25 -19.10
CA GLU A 33 -2.69 -14.41 -18.19
C GLU A 33 -1.41 -14.47 -17.32
N GLY A 34 -1.43 -13.76 -16.20
CA GLY A 34 -0.30 -13.64 -15.28
C GLY A 34 -0.78 -13.43 -13.85
N VAL A 35 0.08 -13.74 -12.89
CA VAL A 35 -0.22 -13.55 -11.47
C VAL A 35 -0.52 -12.07 -11.21
N PRO A 36 -1.70 -11.69 -10.68
CA PRO A 36 -2.04 -10.31 -10.43
C PRO A 36 -1.06 -9.67 -9.45
N ILE A 37 -0.71 -8.41 -9.71
CA ILE A 37 0.27 -7.67 -8.92
C ILE A 37 -0.38 -6.51 -8.17
N ILE A 38 -0.16 -6.48 -6.85
CA ILE A 38 -0.55 -5.37 -5.99
C ILE A 38 0.69 -4.56 -5.61
N LEU A 39 0.66 -3.25 -5.89
CA LEU A 39 1.64 -2.32 -5.34
C LEU A 39 1.29 -1.98 -3.88
N VAL A 40 2.25 -2.22 -3.01
CA VAL A 40 2.15 -1.89 -1.58
C VAL A 40 3.22 -0.87 -1.21
N PRO A 41 2.92 0.10 -0.34
CA PRO A 41 3.92 1.00 0.18
C PRO A 41 5.06 0.27 0.90
N SER A 42 6.25 0.82 0.66
CA SER A 42 7.55 0.39 1.14
C SER A 42 7.80 0.72 2.62
N ALA A 43 6.96 1.60 3.18
CA ALA A 43 7.16 2.32 4.43
C ALA A 43 5.85 2.41 5.24
N PHE A 44 5.92 2.98 6.45
CA PHE A 44 4.84 3.11 7.45
C PHE A 44 3.76 4.15 7.11
N GLN A 45 3.54 4.44 5.83
CA GLN A 45 2.61 5.50 5.38
C GLN A 45 1.16 5.01 5.31
N THR A 46 0.95 3.70 5.31
CA THR A 46 -0.35 3.01 5.27
C THR A 46 -0.40 1.93 6.33
N LEU A 47 -1.63 1.51 6.67
CA LEU A 47 -1.84 0.36 7.56
C LEU A 47 -1.30 -0.95 6.94
N ILE A 48 -1.49 -1.14 5.62
CA ILE A 48 -0.89 -2.26 4.89
C ILE A 48 0.37 -1.81 4.17
N ALA A 49 1.46 -2.52 4.40
CA ALA A 49 2.74 -2.34 3.75
C ALA A 49 3.30 -3.71 3.33
N ILE A 50 4.43 -3.72 2.63
CA ILE A 50 5.10 -4.97 2.20
C ILE A 50 5.37 -5.95 3.35
N TYR A 51 5.46 -5.45 4.58
CA TYR A 51 5.76 -6.27 5.77
C TYR A 51 4.60 -7.15 6.25
N ASN A 52 3.35 -6.67 6.15
CA ASN A 52 2.18 -7.28 6.79
C ASN A 52 1.06 -7.65 5.78
N VAL A 53 1.22 -7.28 4.51
CA VAL A 53 0.21 -7.55 3.47
C VAL A 53 -0.09 -9.04 3.30
N LYS A 54 0.88 -9.91 3.58
CA LYS A 54 0.69 -11.36 3.48
C LYS A 54 -0.32 -11.86 4.49
N GLU A 55 -0.12 -11.59 5.78
CA GLU A 55 -1.00 -12.06 6.85
C GLU A 55 -2.41 -11.47 6.69
N PHE A 56 -2.49 -10.20 6.28
CA PHE A 56 -3.78 -9.57 6.07
C PHE A 56 -4.53 -10.22 4.90
N LEU A 57 -3.89 -10.34 3.74
CA LEU A 57 -4.57 -10.91 2.59
C LEU A 57 -4.78 -12.41 2.75
N GLU A 58 -3.74 -13.20 3.03
CA GLU A 58 -3.83 -14.68 3.12
C GLU A 58 -4.72 -15.15 4.27
N ASP A 59 -4.45 -14.64 5.47
CA ASP A 59 -4.99 -15.18 6.73
C ASP A 59 -6.14 -14.31 7.28
N GLY A 60 -6.34 -13.11 6.76
CA GLY A 60 -7.35 -12.18 7.25
C GLY A 60 -6.98 -11.57 8.60
N ILE A 61 -5.68 -11.41 8.89
CA ILE A 61 -5.17 -10.95 10.19
C ILE A 61 -4.38 -9.66 9.99
N TYR A 62 -4.83 -8.57 10.61
CA TYR A 62 -4.03 -7.34 10.62
C TYR A 62 -3.00 -7.37 11.75
N ILE A 63 -1.73 -7.24 11.36
CA ILE A 63 -0.60 -7.02 12.27
C ILE A 63 -0.03 -5.64 11.97
N PRO A 64 0.08 -4.74 12.96
CA PRO A 64 0.72 -3.43 12.77
C PRO A 64 2.13 -3.56 12.20
N THR A 65 2.47 -2.69 11.24
CA THR A 65 3.74 -2.75 10.50
C THR A 65 4.95 -2.69 11.43
N ASP A 66 4.92 -1.88 12.49
CA ASP A 66 6.02 -1.75 13.46
C ASP A 66 6.24 -3.03 14.28
N VAL A 67 5.15 -3.70 14.67
CA VAL A 67 5.19 -5.01 15.34
C VAL A 67 5.77 -6.05 14.38
N LYS A 68 5.32 -6.04 13.12
CA LYS A 68 5.76 -7.01 12.11
C LYS A 68 7.24 -6.85 11.76
N VAL A 69 7.73 -5.62 11.63
CA VAL A 69 9.15 -5.32 11.40
C VAL A 69 10.02 -5.80 12.55
N LYS A 70 9.59 -5.61 13.81
CA LYS A 70 10.32 -6.12 14.99
C LYS A 70 10.40 -7.64 15.06
N GLN A 71 9.38 -8.33 14.53
CA GLN A 71 9.33 -9.80 14.49
C GLN A 71 10.13 -10.39 13.31
N MET A 72 10.39 -9.61 12.27
CA MET A 72 11.18 -10.08 11.13
C MET A 72 12.63 -10.30 11.53
N LYS A 73 13.17 -11.43 11.11
CA LYS A 73 14.61 -11.72 11.11
C LYS A 73 15.08 -11.70 9.67
N GLY A 74 15.67 -10.59 9.23
CA GLY A 74 16.21 -10.49 7.87
C GLY A 74 15.99 -9.12 7.23
N PRO A 75 16.48 -8.96 5.98
CA PRO A 75 16.30 -7.73 5.23
C PRO A 75 14.83 -7.51 4.85
N LYS A 76 14.51 -6.26 4.53
CA LYS A 76 13.19 -5.87 4.00
C LYS A 76 12.86 -6.70 2.74
N PRO A 77 11.65 -7.28 2.64
CA PRO A 77 11.22 -7.94 1.41
C PRO A 77 11.02 -6.93 0.27
N GLU A 78 11.51 -7.27 -0.92
CA GLU A 78 11.21 -6.50 -2.15
C GLU A 78 9.87 -6.95 -2.79
N CYS A 79 9.50 -8.20 -2.53
CA CYS A 79 8.33 -8.86 -3.09
C CYS A 79 7.79 -9.91 -2.09
N VAL A 80 6.47 -10.05 -2.06
CA VAL A 80 5.77 -11.02 -1.23
C VAL A 80 4.68 -11.71 -2.04
N THR A 81 4.76 -13.03 -2.18
CA THR A 81 3.69 -13.82 -2.79
C THR A 81 2.59 -14.13 -1.78
N VAL A 82 1.34 -13.96 -2.20
CA VAL A 82 0.10 -14.10 -1.43
C VAL A 82 -0.77 -15.17 -2.07
N GLN A 83 -1.09 -16.21 -1.30
CA GLN A 83 -1.94 -17.32 -1.75
C GLN A 83 -3.39 -17.19 -1.26
N LYS A 84 -4.34 -17.68 -2.07
CA LYS A 84 -5.75 -17.72 -1.69
C LYS A 84 -6.04 -18.95 -0.83
N LYS A 85 -5.84 -18.83 0.49
CA LYS A 85 -6.08 -19.95 1.43
C LYS A 85 -7.56 -20.32 1.64
N PHE A 86 -8.50 -19.43 1.31
CA PHE A 86 -9.92 -19.56 1.69
C PHE A 86 -10.91 -19.68 0.53
N SER A 87 -10.46 -20.01 -0.68
CA SER A 87 -11.36 -20.22 -1.83
C SER A 87 -11.32 -21.65 -2.33
N THR A 88 -12.45 -22.10 -2.88
CA THR A 88 -12.55 -23.36 -3.64
C THR A 88 -11.48 -23.44 -4.73
N ASP A 89 -11.09 -22.30 -5.30
CA ASP A 89 -9.96 -22.17 -6.22
C ASP A 89 -8.66 -21.89 -5.44
N ARG A 90 -7.97 -22.97 -5.02
CA ARG A 90 -6.67 -22.89 -4.33
C ARG A 90 -5.50 -22.59 -5.29
N ASN A 91 -5.76 -22.46 -6.59
CA ASN A 91 -4.70 -22.32 -7.61
C ASN A 91 -4.42 -20.87 -8.01
N ARG A 92 -5.29 -19.90 -7.66
CA ARG A 92 -4.99 -18.48 -7.90
C ARG A 92 -4.04 -17.92 -6.83
N VAL A 93 -2.82 -17.64 -7.28
CA VAL A 93 -1.79 -16.92 -6.53
C VAL A 93 -1.82 -15.46 -6.92
N MET A 94 -1.56 -14.57 -5.97
CA MET A 94 -1.34 -13.14 -6.17
C MET A 94 0.05 -12.76 -5.68
N THR A 95 0.65 -11.70 -6.22
CA THR A 95 1.95 -11.24 -5.71
C THR A 95 1.89 -9.76 -5.36
N ALA A 96 2.21 -9.44 -4.11
CA ALA A 96 2.44 -8.07 -3.67
C ALA A 96 3.89 -7.67 -3.96
N TYR A 97 4.09 -6.52 -4.57
CA TYR A 97 5.41 -5.97 -4.87
C TYR A 97 5.54 -4.57 -4.29
N ASP A 98 6.77 -4.25 -3.88
CA ASP A 98 7.19 -2.87 -3.61
C ASP A 98 7.70 -2.18 -4.90
N VAL A 99 7.83 -2.95 -6.01
CA VAL A 99 8.52 -2.51 -7.23
C VAL A 99 7.57 -2.41 -8.43
N ARG A 100 7.74 -1.32 -9.18
CA ARG A 100 6.81 -0.72 -10.16
C ARG A 100 6.94 -1.23 -11.61
N ASP A 101 7.81 -2.20 -11.87
CA ASP A 101 8.20 -2.62 -13.23
C ASP A 101 7.37 -3.79 -13.81
N LYS A 102 6.23 -4.10 -13.21
CA LYS A 102 5.36 -5.22 -13.61
C LYS A 102 3.93 -4.75 -13.86
N PRO A 103 3.09 -5.48 -14.62
CA PRO A 103 1.69 -5.09 -14.84
C PRO A 103 0.91 -5.12 -13.53
N VAL A 104 0.59 -3.94 -13.00
CA VAL A 104 -0.10 -3.75 -11.72
C VAL A 104 -1.60 -3.80 -11.92
N VAL A 105 -2.32 -4.54 -11.08
CA VAL A 105 -3.78 -4.54 -11.07
C VAL A 105 -4.35 -3.71 -9.92
N ALA A 106 -3.61 -3.57 -8.82
CA ALA A 106 -4.06 -2.83 -7.64
C ALA A 106 -2.94 -2.04 -6.95
N VAL A 107 -3.30 -0.99 -6.20
CA VAL A 107 -2.37 -0.20 -5.40
C VAL A 107 -2.96 0.19 -4.04
N PHE A 108 -2.18 0.07 -2.97
CA PHE A 108 -2.51 0.70 -1.69
C PHE A 108 -2.08 2.16 -1.69
N VAL A 109 -3.04 3.07 -1.47
CA VAL A 109 -2.83 4.52 -1.48
C VAL A 109 -2.67 5.08 -0.07
N PHE A 110 -1.89 6.15 0.08
CA PHE A 110 -1.72 6.88 1.36
C PHE A 110 -2.21 8.33 1.30
N GLY A 111 -3.03 8.67 0.31
CA GLY A 111 -3.72 9.96 0.26
C GLY A 111 -2.84 11.18 -0.06
N LYS A 112 -1.62 10.98 -0.57
CA LYS A 112 -0.77 12.09 -1.06
C LYS A 112 -0.60 12.01 -2.57
N GLU A 113 -0.86 13.11 -3.27
CA GLU A 113 -0.76 13.16 -4.74
C GLU A 113 0.64 12.77 -5.25
N ARG A 114 1.69 13.13 -4.50
CA ARG A 114 3.09 12.82 -4.82
C ARG A 114 3.35 11.30 -4.94
N GLN A 115 2.48 10.45 -4.39
CA GLN A 115 2.54 8.99 -4.59
C GLN A 115 2.62 8.61 -6.08
N PHE A 116 1.97 9.40 -6.94
CA PHE A 116 1.81 9.13 -8.37
C PHE A 116 2.73 9.96 -9.27
N LYS A 117 3.68 10.74 -8.72
CA LYS A 117 4.50 11.70 -9.47
C LYS A 117 5.22 11.10 -10.69
N ASP A 118 5.69 9.85 -10.57
CA ASP A 118 6.48 9.17 -11.62
C ASP A 118 5.70 8.03 -12.29
N TRP A 119 4.37 8.02 -12.20
CA TRP A 119 3.55 6.99 -12.83
C TRP A 119 3.36 7.28 -14.32
N PRO A 120 3.26 6.26 -15.19
CA PRO A 120 3.15 6.41 -16.64
C PRO A 120 1.70 6.70 -17.08
N PHE A 121 0.99 7.52 -16.31
CA PHE A 121 -0.40 7.91 -16.57
C PHE A 121 -0.50 9.43 -16.42
N LYS A 122 -1.41 10.03 -17.20
CA LYS A 122 -1.56 11.49 -17.23
C LYS A 122 -2.04 12.05 -15.89
N ASP A 123 -3.00 11.38 -15.28
CA ASP A 123 -3.65 11.81 -14.06
C ASP A 123 -4.24 10.62 -13.27
N ARG A 124 -4.78 10.92 -12.08
CA ARG A 124 -5.37 9.92 -11.20
C ARG A 124 -6.63 9.27 -11.77
N VAL A 125 -7.36 9.96 -12.65
CA VAL A 125 -8.54 9.37 -13.29
C VAL A 125 -8.11 8.24 -14.21
N GLU A 126 -7.08 8.47 -15.02
CA GLU A 126 -6.50 7.42 -15.86
C GLU A 126 -5.94 6.25 -15.03
N ILE A 127 -5.23 6.56 -13.93
CA ILE A 127 -4.70 5.53 -13.01
C ILE A 127 -5.83 4.64 -12.51
N PHE A 128 -6.87 5.23 -11.92
CA PHE A 128 -7.93 4.48 -11.26
C PHE A 128 -8.98 3.89 -12.20
N ASN A 129 -8.89 4.18 -13.50
CA ASN A 129 -9.64 3.45 -14.54
C ASN A 129 -8.91 2.17 -14.98
N LYS A 130 -7.58 2.09 -14.79
CA LYS A 130 -6.77 0.94 -15.22
C LYS A 130 -6.30 0.07 -14.05
N ILE A 131 -6.25 0.63 -12.85
CA ILE A 131 -5.70 0.01 -11.64
C ILE A 131 -6.65 0.29 -10.49
N ILE A 132 -7.02 -0.73 -9.71
CA ILE A 132 -7.84 -0.51 -8.53
C ILE A 132 -7.04 0.09 -7.37
N GLY A 133 -7.49 1.21 -6.81
CA GLY A 133 -6.89 1.81 -5.63
C GLY A 133 -7.58 1.35 -4.34
N PHE A 134 -6.80 1.01 -3.31
CA PHE A 134 -7.29 0.70 -1.97
C PHE A 134 -6.72 1.68 -0.95
N PHE A 135 -7.59 2.29 -0.14
CA PHE A 135 -7.19 3.10 1.01
C PHE A 135 -7.62 2.39 2.27
N MET A 136 -6.66 1.97 3.09
CA MET A 136 -6.95 1.31 4.36
C MET A 136 -6.85 2.29 5.52
N ARG A 137 -7.88 2.35 6.36
CA ARG A 137 -7.96 3.21 7.55
C ARG A 137 -8.53 2.48 8.75
N PHE A 138 -8.40 3.06 9.93
CA PHE A 138 -9.20 2.59 11.05
C PHE A 138 -10.62 3.18 11.00
N GLU A 139 -11.59 2.43 11.48
CA GLU A 139 -13.00 2.86 11.60
C GLU A 139 -13.09 4.19 12.38
N ASP A 140 -12.39 4.28 13.50
CA ASP A 140 -12.39 5.44 14.42
C ASP A 140 -11.51 6.61 13.96
N ASP A 141 -10.80 6.51 12.83
CA ASP A 141 -10.00 7.63 12.34
C ASP A 141 -10.90 8.80 11.90
N SER A 142 -10.37 10.01 11.95
CA SER A 142 -11.15 11.19 11.58
C SER A 142 -11.60 11.14 10.11
N VAL A 143 -12.70 11.80 9.75
CA VAL A 143 -13.19 11.81 8.35
C VAL A 143 -12.18 12.50 7.43
N GLU A 144 -11.44 13.46 7.98
CA GLU A 144 -10.40 14.24 7.31
C GLU A 144 -9.28 13.34 6.76
N SER A 145 -8.99 12.21 7.42
CA SER A 145 -8.01 11.22 6.95
C SER A 145 -8.31 10.70 5.54
N ALA A 146 -9.59 10.70 5.14
CA ALA A 146 -10.04 10.21 3.85
C ALA A 146 -10.47 11.32 2.88
N THR A 147 -10.45 12.61 3.27
CA THR A 147 -11.03 13.70 2.44
C THR A 147 -10.42 13.77 1.04
N ILE A 148 -9.08 13.73 0.94
CA ILE A 148 -8.39 13.78 -0.35
C ILE A 148 -8.67 12.50 -1.16
N VAL A 149 -8.60 11.36 -0.49
CA VAL A 149 -8.78 10.03 -1.07
C VAL A 149 -10.20 9.84 -1.62
N LYS A 150 -11.21 10.39 -0.96
CA LYS A 150 -12.62 10.35 -1.40
C LYS A 150 -12.86 11.06 -2.73
N GLN A 151 -11.96 11.95 -3.15
CA GLN A 151 -12.01 12.60 -4.47
C GLN A 151 -11.47 11.69 -5.57
N TRP A 152 -10.88 10.55 -5.21
CA TRP A 152 -10.29 9.59 -6.14
C TRP A 152 -11.20 8.35 -6.26
N ASN A 153 -11.18 7.68 -7.41
CA ASN A 153 -11.92 6.42 -7.61
C ASN A 153 -11.20 5.24 -6.93
N VAL A 154 -11.19 5.25 -5.60
CA VAL A 154 -10.51 4.27 -4.76
C VAL A 154 -11.48 3.65 -3.76
N LYS A 155 -11.23 2.40 -3.38
CA LYS A 155 -12.03 1.65 -2.42
C LYS A 155 -11.47 1.86 -1.03
N ILE A 156 -12.32 2.26 -0.09
CA ILE A 156 -11.94 2.47 1.30
C ILE A 156 -12.25 1.20 2.07
N ILE A 157 -11.23 0.56 2.64
CA ILE A 157 -11.37 -0.60 3.52
C ILE A 157 -11.12 -0.14 4.94
N SER A 158 -12.07 -0.38 5.82
CA SER A 158 -11.97 0.02 7.23
C SER A 158 -11.72 -1.20 8.11
N ILE A 159 -10.81 -1.08 9.07
CA ILE A 159 -10.58 -2.09 10.10
C ILE A 159 -10.71 -1.49 11.50
N SER A 160 -10.98 -2.34 12.48
CA SER A 160 -11.03 -1.90 13.87
C SER A 160 -9.63 -1.83 14.49
N LYS A 161 -9.43 -0.87 15.41
CA LYS A 161 -8.22 -0.85 16.26
C LYS A 161 -8.17 -2.02 17.25
N ASN A 162 -9.34 -2.49 17.70
CA ASN A 162 -9.45 -3.41 18.84
C ASN A 162 -10.12 -4.74 18.50
N LYS A 163 -10.94 -4.81 17.43
CA LYS A 163 -11.72 -6.01 17.08
C LYS A 163 -11.05 -6.83 15.97
N ARG A 164 -10.00 -7.58 16.29
CA ARG A 164 -9.24 -8.39 15.30
C ARG A 164 -10.05 -9.47 14.58
N HIS A 165 -11.19 -9.89 15.13
CA HIS A 165 -12.08 -10.84 14.47
C HIS A 165 -12.78 -10.27 13.23
N THR A 166 -12.85 -8.93 13.08
CA THR A 166 -13.45 -8.29 11.90
C THR A 166 -12.46 -8.11 10.75
N ASP A 167 -11.16 -8.21 11.00
CA ASP A 167 -10.10 -8.08 9.98
C ASP A 167 -10.32 -9.05 8.81
N ARG A 168 -10.79 -10.27 9.11
CA ARG A 168 -11.08 -11.28 8.08
C ARG A 168 -12.20 -10.84 7.13
N ALA A 169 -13.22 -10.15 7.62
CA ALA A 169 -14.28 -9.64 6.78
C ALA A 169 -13.76 -8.54 5.84
N ALA A 170 -12.94 -7.62 6.35
CA ALA A 170 -12.31 -6.57 5.56
C ALA A 170 -11.35 -7.13 4.49
N ALA A 171 -10.58 -8.18 4.82
CA ALA A 171 -9.71 -8.84 3.86
C ALA A 171 -10.50 -9.57 2.76
N LEU A 172 -11.64 -10.19 3.10
CA LEU A 172 -12.53 -10.81 2.12
C LEU A 172 -13.18 -9.78 1.21
N GLU A 173 -13.71 -8.69 1.77
CA GLU A 173 -14.26 -7.57 0.99
C GLU A 173 -13.24 -7.04 -0.04
N MET A 174 -12.01 -6.77 0.40
CA MET A 174 -10.95 -6.30 -0.49
C MET A 174 -10.66 -7.30 -1.62
N ARG A 175 -10.62 -8.60 -1.30
CA ARG A 175 -10.39 -9.67 -2.28
C ARG A 175 -11.51 -9.76 -3.30
N ASP A 176 -12.76 -9.70 -2.87
CA ASP A 176 -13.92 -9.81 -3.75
C ASP A 176 -13.96 -8.65 -4.74
N ILE A 177 -13.71 -7.42 -4.27
CA ILE A 177 -13.60 -6.23 -5.12
C ILE A 177 -12.46 -6.39 -6.14
N LEU A 178 -11.30 -6.88 -5.71
CA LEU A 178 -10.18 -7.10 -6.62
C LEU A 178 -10.49 -8.16 -7.68
N GLU A 179 -11.17 -9.25 -7.29
CA GLU A 179 -11.56 -10.32 -8.22
C GLU A 179 -12.60 -9.87 -9.23
N GLU A 180 -13.56 -9.06 -8.81
CA GLU A 180 -14.52 -8.42 -9.70
C GLU A 180 -13.84 -7.47 -10.69
N PHE A 181 -12.88 -6.66 -10.21
CA PHE A 181 -12.08 -5.79 -11.07
C PHE A 181 -11.29 -6.59 -12.11
N MET A 182 -10.61 -7.66 -11.70
CA MET A 182 -9.87 -8.52 -12.63
C MET A 182 -10.80 -9.19 -13.65
N ARG A 183 -11.98 -9.67 -13.23
CA ARG A 183 -12.95 -10.33 -14.13
C ARG A 183 -13.54 -9.37 -15.15
N SER A 184 -13.72 -8.10 -14.79
CA SER A 184 -14.26 -7.07 -15.69
C SER A 184 -13.22 -6.45 -16.63
N HIS A 185 -11.92 -6.69 -16.37
CA HIS A 185 -10.80 -6.14 -17.13
C HIS A 185 -9.91 -7.21 -17.79
N THR A 186 -10.43 -8.45 -17.90
CA THR A 186 -9.88 -9.52 -18.74
C THR A 186 -10.67 -9.56 -20.04
#